data_AF-A0A512B4M6-F1
#
_entry.id   AF-A0A512B4M6-F1
#
_cell.length_a   1.000
_cell.length_b   1.000
_cell.length_c   1.000
_cell.angle_alpha   90.00
_cell.angle_beta   90.00
_cell.angle_gamma   90.00
#
_symmetry.space_group_name_H-M   'P 1'
#
loop_
_entity.id
_entity.type
_entity.pdbx_description
1 polymer ?
#
loop_
_entity_poly.entity_id
_entity_poly.type
_entity_poly.pdbx_seq_one_letter_code
_entity_poly.pdbx_strand_id
1 'polypeptide(L)'
;MDHLELNGKKFYYEEIAAYSFRNSIPINGYEAKVLEFCRNWLNGQQEFVVHTSGSTGPPKNITLTRTQMEASARRTIAFLQLQAGDRVLVSLNVEAISGMMMVVRGLVADLHLTIIEPIGNPLAFSKPEQPFDFISLVPYQLQTIISESPAKKLILDMAKAILVGGAPVTSELAEAVKTVKAPVYHSYGMTETVSHIALRRLNGPEPELFYKAFPDIKLSLDERGCLTIKGDITNNQTIVTNDLVTLHDAHTFEWLGRADNTINTGGYKVQLEKVEVALAQILIKLNIGCRSFVTAVPEVKLGSKLVAVLEGKTLPEEIENNIKKELAHFLHKYELPKQYLYTKNFKSTASGKTDKAATLQQLQQQ
;
A
#
# COMPACT_ATOMS: atom_id res chain seq x y z
N MET A 1 3.95 18.42 21.35
CA MET A 1 4.93 19.31 20.68
C MET A 1 4.13 20.27 19.80
N ASP A 2 4.56 21.51 19.60
CA ASP A 2 3.77 22.61 19.01
C ASP A 2 3.99 22.85 17.50
N HIS A 3 4.71 21.95 16.84
CA HIS A 3 5.11 22.07 15.44
C HIS A 3 5.20 20.72 14.75
N LEU A 4 5.27 20.77 13.42
CA LEU A 4 5.69 19.67 12.56
C LEU A 4 7.03 20.01 11.88
N GLU A 5 7.75 18.96 11.45
CA GLU A 5 8.89 19.07 10.54
C GLU A 5 8.45 18.63 9.15
N LEU A 6 8.69 19.45 8.13
CA LEU A 6 8.34 19.19 6.74
C LEU A 6 9.55 19.46 5.85
N ASN A 7 10.10 18.41 5.24
CA ASN A 7 11.35 18.45 4.46
C ASN A 7 12.50 19.16 5.19
N GLY A 8 12.66 18.90 6.49
CA GLY A 8 13.71 19.52 7.31
C GLY A 8 13.42 20.95 7.78
N LYS A 9 12.26 21.52 7.42
CA LYS A 9 11.81 22.84 7.87
C LYS A 9 10.80 22.69 9.01
N LYS A 10 10.89 23.59 9.99
CA LYS A 10 9.99 23.61 11.15
C LYS A 10 8.79 24.52 10.87
N PHE A 11 7.58 24.04 11.13
CA PHE A 11 6.35 24.83 11.01
C PHE A 11 5.49 24.67 12.26
N TYR A 12 5.21 25.78 12.96
CA TYR A 12 4.41 25.76 14.19
C TYR A 12 2.92 25.71 13.88
N TYR A 13 2.14 24.96 14.67
CA TYR A 13 0.72 24.75 14.39
C TYR A 13 -0.09 26.05 14.42
N GLU A 14 0.24 26.98 15.32
CA GLU A 14 -0.39 28.30 15.36
C GLU A 14 -0.14 29.10 14.06
N GLU A 15 1.09 29.05 13.54
CA GLU A 15 1.46 29.72 12.29
C GLU A 15 0.78 29.07 11.09
N ILE A 16 0.65 27.74 11.10
CA ILE A 16 -0.06 26.99 10.06
C ILE A 16 -1.54 27.39 10.05
N ALA A 17 -2.19 27.40 11.21
CA ALA A 17 -3.59 27.77 11.36
C ALA A 17 -3.85 29.20 10.87
N ALA A 18 -2.99 30.14 11.28
CA ALA A 18 -3.04 31.55 10.90
C ALA A 18 -2.55 31.84 9.46
N TYR A 19 -1.91 30.87 8.80
CA TYR A 19 -1.27 31.02 7.49
C TYR A 19 -0.19 32.12 7.45
N SER A 20 0.50 32.35 8.57
CA SER A 20 1.43 33.47 8.75
C SER A 20 2.86 33.17 8.27
N PHE A 21 3.24 31.90 8.11
CA PHE A 21 4.58 31.47 7.67
C PHE A 21 4.90 31.82 6.20
N ARG A 22 3.88 32.06 5.37
CA ARG A 22 3.95 32.12 3.89
C ARG A 22 4.93 33.16 3.31
N ASN A 23 5.25 34.20 4.06
CA ASN A 23 6.16 35.27 3.62
C ASN A 23 7.58 35.08 4.16
N SER A 24 7.80 34.11 5.04
CA SER A 24 9.05 33.94 5.79
C SER A 24 9.82 32.68 5.43
N ILE A 25 9.12 31.62 5.00
CA ILE A 25 9.71 30.33 4.66
C ILE A 25 9.35 30.01 3.20
N PRO A 26 10.34 29.86 2.29
CA PRO A 26 10.06 29.43 0.93
C PRO A 26 9.53 27.98 0.94
N ILE A 27 8.41 27.76 0.26
CA ILE A 27 7.77 26.44 0.16
C ILE A 27 7.64 25.99 -1.29
N ASN A 28 7.77 24.68 -1.52
CA ASN A 28 7.51 24.07 -2.84
C ASN A 28 6.02 23.67 -2.99
N GLY A 29 5.66 23.15 -4.17
CA GLY A 29 4.27 22.78 -4.46
C GLY A 29 3.71 21.64 -3.60
N TYR A 30 4.54 20.66 -3.21
CA TYR A 30 4.13 19.59 -2.30
C TYR A 30 3.94 20.12 -0.86
N GLU A 31 4.91 20.90 -0.37
CA GLU A 31 4.86 21.51 0.95
C GLU A 31 3.63 22.40 1.13
N ALA A 32 3.26 23.17 0.10
CA ALA A 32 2.05 23.98 0.09
C ALA A 32 0.78 23.13 0.32
N LYS A 33 0.64 21.98 -0.35
CA LYS A 33 -0.51 21.08 -0.20
C LYS A 33 -0.57 20.44 1.18
N VAL A 34 0.58 20.03 1.73
CA VAL A 34 0.67 19.50 3.09
C VAL A 34 0.21 20.55 4.11
N LEU A 35 0.73 21.77 4.01
CA LEU A 35 0.42 22.86 4.94
C LEU A 35 -1.03 23.32 4.80
N GLU A 36 -1.59 23.32 3.59
CA GLU A 36 -3.02 23.59 3.36
C GLU A 36 -3.91 22.53 4.03
N PHE A 37 -3.59 21.24 3.88
CA PHE A 37 -4.29 20.17 4.57
C PHE A 37 -4.24 20.34 6.10
N CYS A 38 -3.05 20.55 6.66
CA CYS A 38 -2.86 20.79 8.09
C CYS A 38 -3.66 22.00 8.58
N ARG A 39 -3.61 23.12 7.84
CA ARG A 39 -4.36 24.34 8.16
C ARG A 39 -5.86 24.10 8.18
N ASN A 40 -6.39 23.39 7.19
CA ASN A 40 -7.81 23.05 7.12
C ASN A 40 -8.23 22.17 8.30
N TRP A 41 -7.42 21.19 8.67
CA TRP A 41 -7.67 20.35 9.85
C TRP A 41 -7.64 21.15 11.15
N LEU A 42 -6.63 22.01 11.35
CA LEU A 42 -6.45 22.82 12.56
C LEU A 42 -7.57 23.86 12.72
N ASN A 43 -8.10 24.40 11.62
CA ASN A 43 -9.23 25.33 11.62
C ASN A 43 -10.61 24.63 11.66
N GLY A 44 -10.65 23.32 11.96
CA GLY A 44 -11.90 22.62 12.23
C GLY A 44 -12.72 22.26 10.99
N GLN A 45 -12.09 22.11 9.82
CA GLN A 45 -12.79 21.60 8.63
C GLN A 45 -13.42 20.23 8.91
N GLN A 46 -14.68 20.06 8.47
CA GLN A 46 -15.51 18.89 8.78
C GLN A 46 -15.56 17.85 7.67
N GLU A 47 -15.21 18.20 6.44
CA GLU A 47 -15.25 17.31 5.29
C GLU A 47 -13.99 17.45 4.44
N PHE A 48 -13.50 16.33 3.91
CA PHE A 48 -12.28 16.26 3.12
C PHE A 48 -12.55 15.47 1.84
N VAL A 49 -12.29 16.10 0.70
CA VAL A 49 -12.42 15.45 -0.61
C VAL A 49 -11.13 14.72 -0.94
N VAL A 50 -11.26 13.44 -1.26
CA VAL A 50 -10.14 12.57 -1.63
C VAL A 50 -10.38 12.01 -3.03
N HIS A 51 -9.33 12.02 -3.83
CA HIS A 51 -9.35 11.44 -5.17
C HIS A 51 -8.91 9.97 -5.12
N THR A 52 -9.73 9.06 -5.63
CA THR A 52 -9.33 7.67 -5.83
C THR A 52 -8.74 7.51 -7.22
N SER A 53 -7.64 6.78 -7.33
CA SER A 53 -6.98 6.49 -8.61
C SER A 53 -7.68 5.35 -9.39
N GLY A 54 -9.01 5.21 -9.26
CA GLY A 54 -9.86 4.12 -9.76
C GLY A 54 -9.14 3.01 -10.53
N SER A 55 -8.94 1.83 -9.94
CA SER A 55 -8.23 0.71 -10.59
C SER A 55 -8.90 0.21 -11.88
N THR A 56 -10.19 0.51 -12.08
CA THR A 56 -11.01 0.02 -13.19
C THR A 56 -11.90 1.12 -13.82
N GLY A 57 -11.66 2.40 -13.52
CA GLY A 57 -12.51 3.49 -14.01
C GLY A 57 -11.95 4.90 -13.77
N PRO A 58 -12.65 5.96 -14.20
CA PRO A 58 -12.20 7.33 -14.01
C PRO A 58 -12.07 7.65 -12.50
N PRO A 59 -11.12 8.53 -12.12
CA PRO A 59 -10.97 8.94 -10.74
C PRO A 59 -12.29 9.39 -10.12
N LYS A 60 -12.60 8.88 -8.92
CA LYS A 60 -13.80 9.27 -8.19
C LYS A 60 -13.43 10.16 -7.01
N ASN A 61 -14.25 11.18 -6.77
CA ASN A 61 -14.15 11.99 -5.58
C ASN A 61 -14.95 11.31 -4.47
N ILE A 62 -14.30 11.05 -3.34
CA ILE A 62 -14.93 10.57 -2.12
C ILE A 62 -14.84 11.69 -1.11
N THR A 63 -15.98 12.05 -0.51
CA THR A 63 -16.02 12.99 0.61
C THR A 63 -15.99 12.21 1.90
N LEU A 64 -14.98 12.44 2.72
CA LEU A 64 -14.81 11.84 4.04
C LEU A 64 -15.09 12.88 5.11
N THR A 65 -15.85 12.50 6.14
CA THR A 65 -16.07 13.38 7.29
C THR A 65 -14.88 13.35 8.25
N ARG A 66 -14.68 14.44 8.98
CA ARG A 66 -13.69 14.54 10.05
C ARG A 66 -13.88 13.42 11.07
N THR A 67 -15.12 13.14 11.47
CA THR A 67 -15.45 12.06 12.42
C THR A 67 -14.99 10.70 11.94
N GLN A 68 -15.16 10.37 10.65
CA GLN A 68 -14.64 9.12 10.08
C GLN A 68 -13.10 9.05 10.15
N MET A 69 -12.41 10.15 9.83
CA MET A 69 -10.95 10.23 9.91
C MET A 69 -10.44 10.12 11.36
N GLU A 70 -11.09 10.80 12.31
CA GLU A 70 -10.77 10.68 13.73
C GLU A 70 -11.00 9.26 14.26
N ALA A 71 -12.12 8.62 13.90
CA ALA A 71 -12.41 7.25 14.30
C ALA A 71 -11.35 6.26 13.77
N SER A 72 -10.98 6.38 12.50
CA SER A 72 -9.91 5.58 11.90
C SER A 72 -8.55 5.83 12.58
N ALA A 73 -8.22 7.08 12.88
CA ALA A 73 -6.99 7.44 13.58
C ALA A 73 -6.94 6.84 14.98
N ARG A 74 -7.99 7.03 15.80
CA ARG A 74 -8.08 6.52 17.18
C ARG A 74 -7.89 5.01 17.24
N ARG A 75 -8.45 4.24 16.29
CA ARG A 75 -8.20 2.78 16.19
C ARG A 75 -6.73 2.46 15.98
N THR A 76 -6.08 3.16 15.04
CA THR A 76 -4.65 2.93 14.76
C THR A 76 -3.80 3.27 15.98
N ILE A 77 -4.06 4.43 16.60
CA ILE A 77 -3.34 4.92 17.79
C ILE A 77 -3.47 3.93 18.94
N ALA A 78 -4.69 3.46 19.22
CA ALA A 78 -4.94 2.49 20.29
C ALA A 78 -4.29 1.13 20.00
N PHE A 79 -4.43 0.60 18.78
CA PHE A 79 -3.87 -0.69 18.40
C PHE A 79 -2.33 -0.71 18.47
N LEU A 80 -1.68 0.34 17.97
CA LEU A 80 -0.22 0.47 17.96
C LEU A 80 0.33 1.08 19.25
N GLN A 81 -0.53 1.42 20.21
CA GLN A 81 -0.17 2.04 21.50
C GLN A 81 0.67 3.31 21.33
N LEU A 82 0.30 4.15 20.35
CA LEU A 82 0.97 5.42 20.10
C LEU A 82 0.58 6.44 21.17
N GLN A 83 1.55 7.27 21.57
CA GLN A 83 1.42 8.23 22.65
C GLN A 83 1.88 9.62 22.21
N ALA A 84 1.39 10.65 22.90
CA ALA A 84 1.83 12.01 22.67
C ALA A 84 3.37 12.12 22.76
N GLY A 85 3.97 12.77 21.77
CA GLY A 85 5.43 12.89 21.65
C GLY A 85 6.13 11.77 20.86
N ASP A 86 5.46 10.65 20.57
CA ASP A 86 6.01 9.62 19.66
C ASP A 86 6.32 10.24 18.30
N ARG A 87 7.47 9.87 17.71
CA ARG A 87 7.96 10.38 16.44
C ARG A 87 7.40 9.55 15.29
N VAL A 88 6.78 10.20 14.32
CA VAL A 88 6.21 9.52 13.15
C VAL A 88 6.84 10.03 11.86
N LEU A 89 7.20 9.09 10.98
CA LEU A 89 7.60 9.41 9.62
C LEU A 89 6.40 9.36 8.68
N VAL A 90 6.12 10.49 8.02
CA VAL A 90 5.12 10.61 6.95
C VAL A 90 5.84 10.68 5.62
N SER A 91 5.99 9.53 4.96
CA SER A 91 6.66 9.37 3.66
C SER A 91 5.71 8.96 2.53
N LEU A 92 4.41 8.99 2.80
CA LEU A 92 3.34 8.70 1.86
C LEU A 92 2.73 10.02 1.38
N ASN A 93 2.30 10.06 0.12
CA ASN A 93 1.76 11.28 -0.47
C ASN A 93 0.52 11.77 0.29
N VAL A 94 0.58 12.98 0.85
CA VAL A 94 -0.53 13.61 1.59
C VAL A 94 -1.70 14.01 0.69
N GLU A 95 -1.56 13.98 -0.63
CA GLU A 95 -2.72 14.11 -1.54
C GLU A 95 -3.53 12.81 -1.64
N ALA A 96 -2.96 11.68 -1.23
CA ALA A 96 -3.65 10.41 -1.12
C ALA A 96 -4.06 10.16 0.34
N ILE A 97 -5.16 9.43 0.51
CA ILE A 97 -5.69 9.11 1.85
C ILE A 97 -4.66 8.49 2.79
N SER A 98 -3.72 7.72 2.23
CA SER A 98 -2.66 7.06 3.00
C SER A 98 -1.72 8.05 3.68
N GLY A 99 -1.34 9.15 3.01
CA GLY A 99 -0.53 10.21 3.61
C GLY A 99 -1.37 11.13 4.50
N MET A 100 -2.59 11.50 4.07
CA MET A 100 -3.52 12.30 4.88
C MET A 100 -3.73 11.66 6.27
N MET A 101 -4.01 10.36 6.31
CA MET A 101 -4.28 9.66 7.56
C MET A 101 -3.07 9.57 8.49
N MET A 102 -1.85 9.64 7.97
CA MET A 102 -0.65 9.74 8.83
C MET A 102 -0.58 11.11 9.52
N VAL A 103 -0.91 12.19 8.80
CA VAL A 103 -1.01 13.53 9.38
C VAL A 103 -2.15 13.59 10.40
N VAL A 104 -3.35 13.06 10.07
CA VAL A 104 -4.48 13.02 11.01
C VAL A 104 -4.14 12.25 12.29
N ARG A 105 -3.49 11.07 12.19
CA ARG A 105 -3.02 10.32 13.37
C ARG A 105 -2.09 11.17 14.23
N GLY A 106 -1.17 11.90 13.59
CA GLY A 106 -0.26 12.81 14.29
C GLY A 106 -0.98 13.92 15.05
N LEU A 107 -1.94 14.58 14.40
CA LEU A 107 -2.69 15.69 14.99
C LEU A 107 -3.71 15.22 16.05
N VAL A 108 -4.24 13.99 15.94
CA VAL A 108 -5.22 13.44 16.91
C VAL A 108 -4.54 12.94 18.19
N ALA A 109 -3.29 12.47 18.12
CA ALA A 109 -2.56 11.92 19.26
C ALA A 109 -1.36 12.75 19.71
N ASP A 110 -1.23 14.00 19.25
CA ASP A 110 -0.10 14.89 19.57
C ASP A 110 1.28 14.25 19.28
N LEU A 111 1.38 13.51 18.16
CA LEU A 111 2.63 12.88 17.71
C LEU A 111 3.55 13.93 17.09
N HIS A 112 4.86 13.67 17.11
CA HIS A 112 5.84 14.49 16.41
C HIS A 112 5.93 14.08 14.93
N LEU A 113 5.32 14.89 14.07
CA LEU A 113 5.26 14.67 12.63
C LEU A 113 6.56 15.09 11.92
N THR A 114 7.27 14.12 11.33
CA THR A 114 8.32 14.37 10.33
C THR A 114 7.78 13.96 8.96
N ILE A 115 7.48 14.96 8.13
CA ILE A 115 6.88 14.79 6.81
C ILE A 115 7.95 15.01 5.75
N ILE A 116 8.04 14.10 4.80
CA ILE A 116 8.92 14.23 3.64
C ILE A 116 8.12 14.07 2.34
N GLU A 117 8.68 14.60 1.26
CA GLU A 117 8.17 14.28 -0.07
C GLU A 117 8.35 12.77 -0.39
N PRO A 118 7.36 12.11 -1.02
CA PRO A 118 7.43 10.68 -1.26
C PRO A 118 8.58 10.32 -2.20
N ILE A 119 9.49 9.51 -1.71
CA ILE A 119 10.65 8.99 -2.46
C ILE A 119 10.75 7.47 -2.29
N GLY A 120 11.51 6.82 -3.17
CA GLY A 120 11.69 5.36 -3.16
C GLY A 120 12.32 4.85 -1.86
N ASN A 121 13.28 5.59 -1.29
CA ASN A 121 13.87 5.29 0.01
C ASN A 121 13.64 6.44 0.99
N PRO A 122 12.57 6.39 1.81
CA PRO A 122 12.23 7.50 2.68
C PRO A 122 13.17 7.67 3.88
N LEU A 123 14.07 6.71 4.14
CA LEU A 123 15.08 6.82 5.20
C LEU A 123 16.46 7.24 4.69
N ALA A 124 16.60 7.59 3.40
CA ALA A 124 17.87 7.96 2.79
C ALA A 124 18.60 9.06 3.58
N PHE A 125 17.85 10.07 4.02
CA PHE A 125 18.37 11.24 4.75
C PHE A 125 18.18 11.15 6.27
N SER A 126 17.48 10.13 6.78
CA SER A 126 17.23 9.96 8.21
C SER A 126 18.48 9.49 8.96
N LYS A 127 18.63 9.92 10.21
CA LYS A 127 19.78 9.59 11.05
C LYS A 127 19.38 8.57 12.13
N PRO A 128 20.14 7.47 12.35
CA PRO A 128 19.81 6.48 13.38
C PRO A 128 19.65 7.04 14.79
N GLU A 129 20.33 8.14 15.10
CA GLU A 129 20.25 8.83 16.39
C GLU A 129 18.90 9.54 16.62
N GLN A 130 18.05 9.59 15.59
CA GLN A 130 16.72 10.18 15.61
C GLN A 130 15.67 9.19 15.08
N PRO A 131 15.42 8.08 15.80
CA PRO A 131 14.50 7.05 15.34
C PRO A 131 13.06 7.56 15.26
N PHE A 132 12.21 6.77 14.61
CA PHE A 132 10.77 6.97 14.57
C PHE A 132 10.09 5.84 15.34
N ASP A 133 9.09 6.17 16.15
CA ASP A 133 8.26 5.21 16.85
C ASP A 133 7.24 4.55 15.90
N PHE A 134 6.75 5.30 14.93
CA PHE A 134 5.80 4.81 13.94
C PHE A 134 6.21 5.18 12.51
N ILE A 135 6.20 4.20 11.62
CA ILE A 135 6.56 4.38 10.21
C ILE A 135 5.47 3.72 9.36
N SER A 136 4.97 4.44 8.34
CA SER A 136 4.04 3.86 7.35
C SER A 136 4.63 3.92 5.94
N LEU A 137 4.65 2.78 5.25
CA LEU A 137 5.33 2.58 3.96
C LEU A 137 4.44 1.83 2.96
N VAL A 138 4.78 1.95 1.68
CA VAL A 138 4.37 0.96 0.68
C VAL A 138 5.37 -0.20 0.63
N PRO A 139 4.98 -1.41 0.18
CA PRO A 139 5.86 -2.58 0.07
C PRO A 139 7.21 -2.28 -0.58
N TYR A 140 7.20 -1.52 -1.68
CA TYR A 140 8.43 -1.14 -2.40
C TYR A 140 9.41 -0.34 -1.53
N GLN A 141 8.92 0.67 -0.79
CA GLN A 141 9.78 1.48 0.08
C GLN A 141 10.43 0.62 1.18
N LEU A 142 9.66 -0.29 1.80
CA LEU A 142 10.20 -1.17 2.84
C LEU A 142 11.25 -2.13 2.25
N GLN A 143 10.98 -2.72 1.08
CA GLN A 143 11.95 -3.57 0.38
C GLN A 143 13.24 -2.81 0.08
N THR A 144 13.14 -1.62 -0.49
CA THR A 144 14.30 -0.77 -0.81
C THR A 144 15.12 -0.44 0.44
N ILE A 145 14.47 -0.09 1.56
CA ILE A 145 15.20 0.17 2.82
C ILE A 145 15.98 -1.07 3.28
N ILE A 146 15.33 -2.24 3.29
CA ILE A 146 15.96 -3.48 3.79
C ILE A 146 17.09 -3.94 2.87
N SER A 147 16.89 -3.90 1.55
CA SER A 147 17.83 -4.45 0.58
C SER A 147 18.96 -3.49 0.19
N GLU A 148 18.67 -2.20 0.04
CA GLU A 148 19.63 -1.23 -0.51
C GLU A 148 20.23 -0.30 0.55
N SER A 149 19.70 -0.29 1.77
CA SER A 149 20.19 0.57 2.85
C SER A 149 20.30 -0.14 4.20
N PRO A 150 21.18 -1.16 4.33
CA PRO A 150 21.30 -1.96 5.57
C PRO A 150 21.57 -1.12 6.82
N ALA A 151 22.33 -0.02 6.71
CA ALA A 151 22.59 0.89 7.83
C ALA A 151 21.32 1.61 8.33
N LYS A 152 20.33 1.84 7.45
CA LYS A 152 19.05 2.47 7.80
C LYS A 152 18.05 1.48 8.39
N LYS A 153 18.25 0.18 8.21
CA LYS A 153 17.42 -0.87 8.84
C LYS A 153 17.39 -0.73 10.37
N LEU A 154 18.46 -0.21 10.99
CA LEU A 154 18.46 0.06 12.43
C LEU A 154 17.34 1.02 12.86
N ILE A 155 16.98 2.00 12.03
CA ILE A 155 15.85 2.90 12.29
C ILE A 155 14.53 2.12 12.31
N LEU A 156 14.36 1.16 11.37
CA LEU A 156 13.21 0.27 11.38
C LEU A 156 13.16 -0.58 12.64
N ASP A 157 14.30 -1.13 13.07
CA ASP A 157 14.40 -2.00 14.25
C ASP A 157 14.05 -1.28 15.57
N MET A 158 14.14 0.06 15.60
CA MET A 158 13.82 0.89 16.77
C MET A 158 12.35 1.34 16.83
N ALA A 159 11.57 1.14 15.76
CA ALA A 159 10.17 1.54 15.74
C ALA A 159 9.32 0.66 16.67
N LYS A 160 8.29 1.26 17.28
CA LYS A 160 7.22 0.53 17.97
C LYS A 160 6.41 -0.30 16.99
N ALA A 161 6.17 0.24 15.78
CA ALA A 161 5.52 -0.48 14.71
C ALA A 161 5.82 0.09 13.32
N ILE A 162 5.78 -0.79 12.33
CA ILE A 162 5.84 -0.45 10.91
C ILE A 162 4.56 -0.90 10.26
N LEU A 163 3.83 0.05 9.65
CA LEU A 163 2.63 -0.25 8.86
C LEU A 163 2.99 -0.26 7.37
N VAL A 164 2.61 -1.32 6.68
CA VAL A 164 2.78 -1.49 5.25
C VAL A 164 1.40 -1.55 4.61
N GLY A 165 1.19 -0.84 3.50
CA GLY A 165 -0.12 -0.81 2.86
C GLY A 165 -0.08 -0.37 1.40
N GLY A 166 -1.27 -0.26 0.81
CA GLY A 166 -1.45 0.25 -0.55
C GLY A 166 -1.18 -0.76 -1.66
N ALA A 167 -0.43 -1.83 -1.43
CA ALA A 167 -0.24 -2.92 -2.38
C ALA A 167 -0.11 -4.27 -1.68
N PRO A 168 -0.33 -5.40 -2.39
CA PRO A 168 -0.01 -6.73 -1.88
C PRO A 168 1.46 -6.84 -1.47
N VAL A 169 1.73 -7.67 -0.46
CA VAL A 169 3.08 -8.03 -0.03
C VAL A 169 3.59 -9.14 -0.94
N THR A 170 4.77 -8.96 -1.52
CA THR A 170 5.42 -9.99 -2.34
C THR A 170 6.12 -11.02 -1.45
N SER A 171 6.41 -12.20 -2.00
CA SER A 171 7.13 -13.25 -1.29
C SER A 171 8.54 -12.79 -0.86
N GLU A 172 9.21 -11.99 -1.68
CA GLU A 172 10.52 -11.40 -1.38
C GLU A 172 10.44 -10.52 -0.15
N LEU A 173 9.42 -9.65 -0.08
CA LEU A 173 9.22 -8.77 1.06
C LEU A 173 8.85 -9.56 2.31
N ALA A 174 7.98 -10.58 2.17
CA ALA A 174 7.59 -11.45 3.29
C ALA A 174 8.81 -12.15 3.93
N GLU A 175 9.80 -12.56 3.13
CA GLU A 175 11.07 -13.08 3.65
C GLU A 175 11.96 -11.98 4.24
N ALA A 176 12.08 -10.84 3.55
CA ALA A 176 12.93 -9.74 3.98
C ALA A 176 12.54 -9.17 5.36
N VAL A 177 11.24 -9.04 5.64
CA VAL A 177 10.73 -8.49 6.91
C VAL A 177 11.00 -9.37 8.12
N LYS A 178 11.32 -10.66 7.93
CA LYS A 178 11.74 -11.55 9.03
C LYS A 178 13.02 -11.08 9.71
N THR A 179 13.85 -10.30 9.00
CA THR A 179 15.09 -9.74 9.55
C THR A 179 14.85 -8.48 10.38
N VAL A 180 13.69 -7.83 10.26
CA VAL A 180 13.33 -6.59 10.98
C VAL A 180 12.84 -6.94 12.38
N LYS A 181 13.35 -6.23 13.39
CA LYS A 181 13.00 -6.49 14.80
C LYS A 181 11.64 -5.92 15.20
N ALA A 182 11.33 -4.72 14.73
CA ALA A 182 10.05 -4.08 14.99
C ALA A 182 8.90 -4.88 14.36
N PRO A 183 7.70 -4.86 14.96
CA PRO A 183 6.54 -5.53 14.38
C PRO A 183 6.13 -4.83 13.08
N VAL A 184 6.06 -5.61 12.01
CA VAL A 184 5.62 -5.16 10.68
C VAL A 184 4.20 -5.66 10.44
N TYR A 185 3.27 -4.75 10.22
CA TYR A 185 1.87 -5.04 9.94
C TYR A 185 1.53 -4.70 8.50
N HIS A 186 0.87 -5.61 7.80
CA HIS A 186 0.24 -5.32 6.52
C HIS A 186 -1.20 -4.90 6.72
N SER A 187 -1.59 -3.78 6.11
CA SER A 187 -2.95 -3.25 6.18
C SER A 187 -3.80 -3.70 5.01
N TYR A 188 -5.05 -4.03 5.32
CA TYR A 188 -6.13 -4.12 4.36
C TYR A 188 -7.13 -2.99 4.59
N GLY A 189 -7.44 -2.26 3.51
CA GLY A 189 -8.42 -1.18 3.49
C GLY A 189 -8.37 -0.40 2.18
N MET A 190 -9.26 0.58 2.06
CA MET A 190 -9.47 1.38 0.86
C MET A 190 -9.82 2.82 1.23
N THR A 191 -9.93 3.70 0.22
CA THR A 191 -10.29 5.09 0.45
C THR A 191 -11.71 5.22 1.00
N GLU A 192 -12.63 4.39 0.54
CA GLU A 192 -14.02 4.34 0.98
C GLU A 192 -14.15 3.95 2.46
N THR A 193 -13.17 3.23 3.01
CA THR A 193 -13.08 2.89 4.44
C THR A 193 -12.16 3.82 5.23
N VAL A 194 -11.78 4.96 4.64
CA VAL A 194 -10.86 5.98 5.18
C VAL A 194 -9.42 5.50 5.35
N SER A 195 -9.19 4.31 5.87
CA SER A 195 -7.86 3.69 5.93
C SER A 195 -8.04 2.18 6.06
N HIS A 196 -7.13 1.53 6.78
CA HIS A 196 -7.21 0.12 7.08
C HIS A 196 -8.36 -0.21 8.03
N ILE A 197 -9.02 -1.35 7.76
CA ILE A 197 -10.02 -1.96 8.64
C ILE A 197 -9.51 -3.24 9.29
N ALA A 198 -8.40 -3.79 8.76
CA ALA A 198 -7.77 -4.99 9.25
C ALA A 198 -6.26 -4.95 9.09
N LEU A 199 -5.58 -5.71 9.94
CA LEU A 199 -4.13 -5.85 9.96
C LEU A 199 -3.76 -7.33 9.97
N ARG A 200 -2.59 -7.62 9.38
CA ARG A 200 -1.94 -8.93 9.43
C ARG A 200 -0.49 -8.72 9.81
N ARG A 201 -0.03 -9.30 10.90
CA ARG A 201 1.38 -9.24 11.30
C ARG A 201 2.25 -10.11 10.38
N LEU A 202 3.27 -9.52 9.76
CA LEU A 202 4.12 -10.22 8.78
C LEU A 202 5.36 -10.91 9.40
N ASN A 203 5.78 -10.50 10.59
CA ASN A 203 7.02 -10.96 11.22
C ASN A 203 6.88 -11.15 12.74
N GLY A 204 7.96 -11.59 13.38
CA GLY A 204 8.02 -11.83 14.82
C GLY A 204 7.76 -13.30 15.17
N PRO A 205 7.56 -13.61 16.47
CA PRO A 205 7.38 -14.99 16.93
C PRO A 205 6.06 -15.62 16.47
N GLU A 206 5.06 -14.79 16.20
CA GLU A 206 3.72 -15.20 15.77
C GLU A 206 3.29 -14.39 14.53
N PRO A 207 3.86 -14.67 13.35
CA PRO A 207 3.36 -14.09 12.11
C PRO A 207 1.96 -14.62 11.83
N GLU A 208 1.09 -13.77 11.30
CA GLU A 208 -0.30 -14.10 11.02
C GLU A 208 -0.47 -14.43 9.54
N LEU A 209 -1.25 -15.48 9.25
CA LEU A 209 -1.58 -15.86 7.88
C LEU A 209 -2.72 -14.98 7.31
N PHE A 210 -3.67 -14.63 8.17
CA PHE A 210 -4.94 -13.98 7.82
C PHE A 210 -5.01 -12.56 8.37
N TYR A 211 -5.84 -11.73 7.73
CA TYR A 211 -6.14 -10.40 8.24
C TYR A 211 -7.13 -10.50 9.38
N LYS A 212 -6.91 -9.70 10.43
CA LYS A 212 -7.83 -9.52 11.55
C LYS A 212 -8.37 -8.10 11.52
N ALA A 213 -9.68 -7.98 11.33
CA ALA A 213 -10.39 -6.72 11.39
C ALA A 213 -10.55 -6.24 12.83
N PHE A 214 -10.69 -4.92 12.99
CA PHE A 214 -11.00 -4.36 14.30
C PHE A 214 -12.37 -4.84 14.78
N PRO A 215 -12.56 -5.05 16.11
CA PRO A 215 -13.79 -5.66 16.65
C PRO A 215 -15.09 -4.91 16.33
N ASP A 216 -14.99 -3.60 16.10
CA ASP A 216 -16.12 -2.73 15.79
C ASP A 216 -16.43 -2.61 14.29
N ILE A 217 -15.65 -3.30 13.44
CA ILE A 217 -15.91 -3.44 12.02
C ILE A 217 -16.66 -4.74 11.76
N LYS A 218 -17.84 -4.62 11.16
CA LYS A 218 -18.65 -5.76 10.75
C LYS A 218 -18.26 -6.20 9.35
N LEU A 219 -17.91 -7.48 9.23
CA LEU A 219 -17.60 -8.14 7.97
C LEU A 219 -18.74 -9.09 7.58
N SER A 220 -19.02 -9.18 6.30
CA SER A 220 -19.89 -10.21 5.72
C SER A 220 -19.53 -10.43 4.25
N LEU A 221 -20.24 -11.30 3.55
CA LEU A 221 -20.04 -11.56 2.11
C LEU A 221 -21.28 -11.18 1.32
N ASP A 222 -21.07 -10.70 0.09
CA ASP A 222 -22.15 -10.65 -0.90
C ASP A 222 -22.31 -12.00 -1.62
N GLU A 223 -23.23 -12.07 -2.57
CA GLU A 223 -23.54 -13.29 -3.33
C GLU A 223 -22.37 -13.81 -4.18
N ARG A 224 -21.36 -12.96 -4.45
CA ARG A 224 -20.18 -13.30 -5.24
C ARG A 224 -19.05 -13.86 -4.36
N GLY A 225 -19.20 -13.81 -3.03
CA GLY A 225 -18.12 -14.06 -2.08
C GLY A 225 -17.19 -12.86 -1.90
N CYS A 226 -17.61 -11.65 -2.31
CA CYS A 226 -16.85 -10.43 -2.07
C CYS A 226 -17.10 -9.90 -0.66
N LEU A 227 -16.05 -9.37 -0.03
CA LEU A 227 -16.13 -8.79 1.31
C LEU A 227 -17.06 -7.57 1.32
N THR A 228 -17.93 -7.51 2.33
CA THR A 228 -18.72 -6.33 2.66
C THR A 228 -18.28 -5.81 4.03
N ILE A 229 -18.21 -4.48 4.15
CA ILE A 229 -17.61 -3.79 5.30
C ILE A 229 -18.60 -2.76 5.82
N LYS A 230 -18.83 -2.75 7.14
CA LYS A 230 -19.68 -1.75 7.80
C LYS A 230 -19.10 -1.34 9.16
N GLY A 231 -19.03 -0.04 9.41
CA GLY A 231 -18.58 0.52 10.69
C GLY A 231 -18.74 2.04 10.73
N ASP A 232 -18.24 2.70 11.76
CA ASP A 232 -18.28 4.18 11.83
C ASP A 232 -17.50 4.85 10.68
N ILE A 233 -16.42 4.22 10.20
CA ILE A 233 -15.61 4.69 9.07
C ILE A 233 -16.36 4.65 7.75
N THR A 234 -17.50 3.95 7.69
CA THR A 234 -18.42 3.93 6.54
C THR A 234 -19.72 4.69 6.83
N ASN A 235 -19.78 5.49 7.90
CA ASN A 235 -21.02 6.09 8.42
C ASN A 235 -22.12 5.05 8.65
N ASN A 236 -21.72 3.85 9.09
CA ASN A 236 -22.59 2.67 9.27
C ASN A 236 -23.33 2.23 7.99
N GLN A 237 -22.86 2.64 6.82
CA GLN A 237 -23.33 2.13 5.53
C GLN A 237 -22.53 0.89 5.14
N THR A 238 -23.15 -0.04 4.43
CA THR A 238 -22.44 -1.20 3.92
C THR A 238 -21.68 -0.82 2.65
N ILE A 239 -20.37 -1.01 2.66
CA ILE A 239 -19.53 -0.95 1.47
C ILE A 239 -19.39 -2.36 0.93
N VAL A 240 -19.75 -2.54 -0.34
CA VAL A 240 -19.50 -3.79 -1.08
C VAL A 240 -18.21 -3.65 -1.86
N THR A 241 -17.25 -4.50 -1.58
CA THR A 241 -15.96 -4.50 -2.28
C THR A 241 -16.02 -5.37 -3.55
N ASN A 242 -14.94 -5.44 -4.32
CA ASN A 242 -14.72 -6.54 -5.27
C ASN A 242 -13.59 -7.46 -4.78
N ASP A 243 -13.31 -7.49 -3.47
CA ASP A 243 -12.29 -8.36 -2.89
C ASP A 243 -12.92 -9.69 -2.50
N LEU A 244 -12.52 -10.76 -3.19
CA LEU A 244 -12.90 -12.13 -2.85
C LEU A 244 -12.14 -12.55 -1.60
N VAL A 245 -12.86 -13.09 -0.62
CA VAL A 245 -12.26 -13.53 0.64
C VAL A 245 -12.88 -14.82 1.16
N THR A 246 -12.12 -15.56 1.96
CA THR A 246 -12.65 -16.59 2.86
C THR A 246 -12.79 -15.98 4.25
N LEU A 247 -14.00 -15.94 4.82
CA LEU A 247 -14.21 -15.59 6.22
C LEU A 247 -13.96 -16.82 7.10
N HIS A 248 -13.05 -16.71 8.06
CA HIS A 248 -12.79 -17.76 9.05
C HIS A 248 -13.63 -17.58 10.32
N ASP A 249 -13.91 -16.33 10.68
CA ASP A 249 -14.81 -15.94 11.76
C ASP A 249 -15.36 -14.52 11.51
N ALA A 250 -15.95 -13.87 12.53
CA ALA A 250 -16.56 -12.55 12.42
C ALA A 250 -15.57 -11.42 12.06
N HIS A 251 -14.28 -11.60 12.33
CA HIS A 251 -13.24 -10.57 12.15
C HIS A 251 -12.01 -11.06 11.39
N THR A 252 -11.83 -12.38 11.20
CA THR A 252 -10.67 -12.96 10.52
C THR A 252 -11.01 -13.38 9.10
N PHE A 253 -10.19 -12.98 8.13
CA PHE A 253 -10.38 -13.36 6.73
C PHE A 253 -9.07 -13.55 5.96
N GLU A 254 -9.14 -14.45 4.98
CA GLU A 254 -8.11 -14.65 3.96
C GLU A 254 -8.50 -13.89 2.69
N TRP A 255 -7.61 -13.03 2.18
CA TRP A 255 -7.84 -12.35 0.90
C TRP A 255 -7.38 -13.22 -0.27
N LEU A 256 -8.31 -13.53 -1.17
CA LEU A 256 -8.09 -14.44 -2.30
C LEU A 256 -7.76 -13.70 -3.60
N GLY A 257 -8.09 -12.42 -3.67
CA GLY A 257 -7.87 -11.60 -4.85
C GLY A 257 -9.08 -10.71 -5.16
N ARG A 258 -9.08 -10.16 -6.37
CA ARG A 258 -10.14 -9.27 -6.86
C ARG A 258 -11.07 -9.99 -7.83
N ALA A 259 -12.38 -9.86 -7.64
CA ALA A 259 -13.39 -10.37 -8.57
C ALA A 259 -13.31 -9.70 -9.95
N ASP A 260 -12.91 -8.42 -10.00
CA ASP A 260 -12.67 -7.66 -11.23
C ASP A 260 -11.26 -7.90 -11.84
N ASN A 261 -10.42 -8.72 -11.19
CA ASN A 261 -9.11 -9.14 -11.68
C ASN A 261 -9.08 -10.65 -12.01
N THR A 262 -10.25 -11.21 -12.33
CA THR A 262 -10.38 -12.56 -12.88
C THR A 262 -10.47 -12.47 -14.39
N ILE A 263 -9.58 -13.18 -15.12
CA ILE A 263 -9.66 -13.26 -16.58
C ILE A 263 -10.35 -14.56 -16.99
N ASN A 264 -11.02 -14.54 -18.13
CA ASN A 264 -11.49 -15.75 -18.79
C ASN A 264 -10.60 -16.04 -20.00
N THR A 265 -9.90 -17.17 -19.99
CA THR A 265 -9.08 -17.64 -21.10
C THR A 265 -9.57 -19.00 -21.55
N GLY A 266 -10.14 -19.06 -22.77
CA GLY A 266 -10.69 -20.30 -23.32
C GLY A 266 -11.79 -20.95 -22.46
N GLY A 267 -12.61 -20.15 -21.76
CA GLY A 267 -13.66 -20.65 -20.87
C GLY A 267 -13.21 -20.92 -19.43
N TYR A 268 -11.92 -20.83 -19.13
CA TYR A 268 -11.36 -21.05 -17.80
C TYR A 268 -11.14 -19.72 -17.06
N LYS A 269 -11.69 -19.59 -15.86
CA LYS A 269 -11.49 -18.41 -15.00
C LYS A 269 -10.15 -18.51 -14.28
N VAL A 270 -9.30 -17.51 -14.48
CA VAL A 270 -7.97 -17.42 -13.86
C VAL A 270 -7.94 -16.20 -12.94
N GLN A 271 -7.63 -16.42 -11.67
CA GLN A 271 -7.31 -15.36 -10.72
C GLN A 271 -5.87 -14.90 -10.95
N LEU A 272 -5.66 -13.65 -11.35
CA LEU A 272 -4.31 -13.17 -11.72
C LEU A 272 -3.34 -13.19 -10.54
N GLU A 273 -3.82 -12.84 -9.34
CA GLU A 273 -3.04 -12.83 -8.09
C GLU A 273 -2.43 -14.19 -7.78
N LYS A 274 -3.17 -15.29 -8.04
CA LYS A 274 -2.66 -16.66 -7.86
C LYS A 274 -1.44 -16.90 -8.76
N VAL A 275 -1.52 -16.44 -10.00
CA VAL A 275 -0.42 -16.58 -10.97
C VAL A 275 0.76 -15.68 -10.59
N GLU A 276 0.49 -14.46 -10.13
CA GLU A 276 1.53 -13.53 -9.66
C GLU A 276 2.29 -14.08 -8.45
N VAL A 277 1.59 -14.67 -7.47
CA VAL A 277 2.23 -15.30 -6.30
C VAL A 277 3.12 -16.47 -6.73
N ALA A 278 2.61 -17.35 -7.59
CA ALA A 278 3.39 -18.48 -8.10
C ALA A 278 4.61 -18.00 -8.90
N LEU A 279 4.45 -16.99 -9.77
CA LEU A 279 5.54 -16.42 -10.55
C LEU A 279 6.62 -15.83 -9.64
N ALA A 280 6.25 -15.04 -8.65
CA ALA A 280 7.20 -14.46 -7.70
C ALA A 280 8.02 -15.56 -6.98
N GLN A 281 7.37 -16.61 -6.48
CA GLN A 281 8.06 -17.73 -5.83
C GLN A 281 9.08 -18.41 -6.76
N ILE A 282 8.74 -18.62 -8.03
CA ILE A 282 9.66 -19.22 -9.00
C ILE A 282 10.81 -18.28 -9.35
N LEU A 283 10.56 -16.98 -9.51
CA LEU A 283 11.62 -15.99 -9.76
C LEU A 283 12.62 -15.96 -8.61
N ILE A 284 12.17 -15.99 -7.35
CA ILE A 284 13.04 -16.14 -6.17
C ILE A 284 13.85 -17.43 -6.24
N LYS A 285 13.19 -18.57 -6.48
CA LYS A 285 13.83 -19.89 -6.54
C LYS A 285 14.95 -19.93 -7.58
N LEU A 286 14.78 -19.21 -8.69
CA LEU A 286 15.76 -19.11 -9.77
C LEU A 286 16.75 -17.96 -9.61
N ASN A 287 16.71 -17.24 -8.47
CA ASN A 287 17.55 -16.10 -8.16
C ASN A 287 17.44 -14.95 -9.19
N ILE A 288 16.22 -14.71 -9.67
CA ILE A 288 15.89 -13.65 -10.63
C ILE A 288 15.25 -12.50 -9.86
N GLY A 289 16.06 -11.52 -9.48
CA GLY A 289 15.60 -10.31 -8.80
C GLY A 289 14.98 -9.31 -9.78
N CYS A 290 13.67 -9.38 -10.01
CA CYS A 290 12.95 -8.37 -10.78
C CYS A 290 11.52 -8.14 -10.26
N ARG A 291 10.97 -6.96 -10.55
CA ARG A 291 9.53 -6.75 -10.38
C ARG A 291 8.80 -7.46 -11.51
N SER A 292 7.66 -8.05 -11.21
CA SER A 292 6.79 -8.67 -12.20
C SER A 292 5.31 -8.42 -11.91
N PHE A 293 4.49 -8.50 -12.94
CA PHE A 293 3.03 -8.61 -12.81
C PHE A 293 2.47 -9.47 -13.94
N VAL A 294 1.25 -9.97 -13.75
CA VAL A 294 0.53 -10.77 -14.74
C VAL A 294 -0.70 -10.00 -15.19
N THR A 295 -1.02 -10.12 -16.47
CA THR A 295 -2.17 -9.45 -17.09
C THR A 295 -2.68 -10.24 -18.29
N ALA A 296 -3.80 -9.83 -18.86
CA ALA A 296 -4.33 -10.35 -20.11
C ALA A 296 -4.11 -9.37 -21.25
N VAL A 297 -3.83 -9.89 -22.44
CA VAL A 297 -3.90 -9.13 -23.69
C VAL A 297 -4.85 -9.82 -24.67
N PRO A 298 -5.53 -9.08 -25.57
CA PRO A 298 -6.47 -9.66 -26.52
C PRO A 298 -5.83 -10.75 -27.38
N GLU A 299 -6.56 -11.86 -27.60
CA GLU A 299 -6.15 -12.94 -28.49
C GLU A 299 -7.35 -13.53 -29.23
N VAL A 300 -7.22 -13.72 -30.54
CA VAL A 300 -8.30 -14.18 -31.44
C VAL A 300 -8.90 -15.53 -31.01
N LYS A 301 -8.08 -16.48 -30.54
CA LYS A 301 -8.53 -17.86 -30.23
C LYS A 301 -9.06 -18.04 -28.82
N LEU A 302 -8.45 -17.38 -27.83
CA LEU A 302 -8.79 -17.56 -26.41
C LEU A 302 -9.68 -16.43 -25.86
N GLY A 303 -9.97 -15.41 -26.68
CA GLY A 303 -10.51 -14.12 -26.26
C GLY A 303 -9.44 -13.25 -25.61
N SER A 304 -8.75 -13.81 -24.62
CA SER A 304 -7.63 -13.18 -23.92
C SER A 304 -6.53 -14.20 -23.61
N LYS A 305 -5.28 -13.81 -23.88
CA LYS A 305 -4.09 -14.56 -23.48
C LYS A 305 -3.45 -13.97 -22.23
N LEU A 306 -3.09 -14.85 -21.30
CA LEU A 306 -2.35 -14.49 -20.10
C LEU A 306 -0.88 -14.20 -20.43
N VAL A 307 -0.35 -13.07 -19.98
CA VAL A 307 1.06 -12.69 -20.16
C VAL A 307 1.68 -12.27 -18.83
N ALA A 308 2.96 -12.57 -18.66
CA ALA A 308 3.75 -12.09 -17.53
C ALA A 308 4.65 -10.94 -18.03
N VAL A 309 4.66 -9.82 -17.31
CA VAL A 309 5.49 -8.66 -17.61
C VAL A 309 6.57 -8.55 -16.54
N LEU A 310 7.83 -8.53 -16.95
CA LEU A 310 9.00 -8.45 -16.07
C LEU A 310 9.74 -7.13 -16.30
N GLU A 311 10.22 -6.54 -15.21
CA GLU A 311 11.08 -5.36 -15.27
C GLU A 311 12.54 -5.77 -15.42
N GLY A 312 13.24 -5.19 -16.40
CA GLY A 312 14.67 -5.39 -16.61
C GLY A 312 14.98 -5.91 -18.02
N LYS A 313 16.07 -6.68 -18.11
CA LYS A 313 16.55 -7.27 -19.37
C LYS A 313 15.74 -8.53 -19.71
N THR A 314 15.58 -8.78 -21.01
CA THR A 314 15.02 -10.03 -21.52
C THR A 314 15.79 -11.22 -20.96
N LEU A 315 15.06 -12.20 -20.43
CA LEU A 315 15.66 -13.45 -19.97
C LEU A 315 15.96 -14.35 -21.19
N PRO A 316 17.03 -15.15 -21.14
CA PRO A 316 17.27 -16.21 -22.13
C PRO A 316 16.09 -17.19 -22.20
N GLU A 317 15.82 -17.72 -23.40
CA GLU A 317 14.70 -18.66 -23.63
C GLU A 317 14.76 -19.91 -22.73
N GLU A 318 15.97 -20.39 -22.42
CA GLU A 318 16.18 -21.49 -21.47
C GLU A 318 15.62 -21.17 -20.07
N ILE A 319 15.83 -19.94 -19.60
CA ILE A 319 15.32 -19.48 -18.30
C ILE A 319 13.80 -19.36 -18.34
N GLU A 320 13.22 -18.79 -19.42
CA GLU A 320 11.76 -18.73 -19.58
C GLU A 320 11.11 -20.11 -19.57
N ASN A 321 11.73 -21.08 -20.25
CA ASN A 321 11.29 -22.47 -20.27
C ASN A 321 11.36 -23.11 -18.88
N ASN A 322 12.41 -22.83 -18.11
CA ASN A 322 12.52 -23.27 -16.72
C ASN A 322 11.43 -22.65 -15.84
N ILE A 323 11.17 -21.33 -15.95
CA ILE A 323 10.08 -20.67 -15.23
C ILE A 323 8.75 -21.35 -15.55
N LYS A 324 8.46 -21.56 -16.84
CA LYS A 324 7.21 -22.20 -17.29
C LYS A 324 7.06 -23.62 -16.77
N LYS A 325 8.15 -24.41 -16.77
CA LYS A 325 8.17 -25.78 -16.26
C LYS A 325 7.90 -25.80 -14.75
N GLU A 326 8.54 -24.91 -14.01
CA GLU A 326 8.36 -24.79 -12.56
C GLU A 326 6.93 -24.37 -12.21
N LEU A 327 6.38 -23.35 -12.89
CA LEU A 327 5.00 -22.91 -12.71
C LEU A 327 3.97 -24.03 -12.97
N ALA A 328 4.24 -24.93 -13.92
CA ALA A 328 3.35 -26.03 -14.27
C ALA A 328 3.16 -27.07 -13.13
N HIS A 329 4.00 -27.05 -12.09
CA HIS A 329 3.80 -27.87 -10.89
C HIS A 329 2.72 -27.30 -9.95
N PHE A 330 2.43 -26.00 -10.03
CA PHE A 330 1.53 -25.30 -9.11
C PHE A 330 0.27 -24.78 -9.79
N LEU A 331 0.35 -24.53 -11.10
CA LEU A 331 -0.69 -23.89 -11.89
C LEU A 331 -1.26 -24.83 -12.94
N HIS A 332 -2.57 -24.74 -13.16
CA HIS A 332 -3.22 -25.43 -14.25
C HIS A 332 -2.76 -24.88 -15.61
N LYS A 333 -2.83 -25.67 -16.69
CA LYS A 333 -2.33 -25.27 -18.03
C LYS A 333 -2.93 -23.95 -18.58
N TYR A 334 -4.14 -23.57 -18.15
CA TYR A 334 -4.81 -22.32 -18.52
C TYR A 334 -4.33 -21.11 -17.68
N GLU A 335 -3.74 -21.36 -16.52
CA GLU A 335 -3.19 -20.35 -15.61
C GLU A 335 -1.71 -20.02 -15.93
N LEU A 336 -1.08 -20.78 -16.83
CA LEU A 336 0.30 -20.54 -17.25
C LEU A 336 0.39 -19.35 -18.22
N PRO A 337 1.26 -18.35 -17.94
CA PRO A 337 1.55 -17.28 -18.89
C PRO A 337 1.95 -17.86 -20.25
N LYS A 338 1.33 -17.34 -21.31
CA LYS A 338 1.60 -17.75 -22.70
C LYS A 338 2.78 -17.01 -23.31
N GLN A 339 3.14 -15.86 -22.73
CA GLN A 339 4.21 -15.00 -23.19
C GLN A 339 4.81 -14.22 -22.01
N TYR A 340 6.13 -13.99 -22.06
CA TYR A 340 6.85 -13.08 -21.19
C TYR A 340 7.15 -11.79 -21.95
N LEU A 341 6.90 -10.64 -21.33
CA LEU A 341 7.14 -9.30 -21.87
C LEU A 341 8.12 -8.58 -20.96
N TYR A 342 8.96 -7.69 -21.52
CA TYR A 342 10.03 -7.03 -20.78
C TYR A 342 10.03 -5.53 -21.00
N THR A 343 10.18 -4.77 -19.92
CA THR A 343 10.36 -3.31 -19.99
C THR A 343 11.49 -2.88 -19.05
N LYS A 344 12.21 -1.82 -19.42
CA LYS A 344 13.33 -1.31 -18.62
C LYS A 344 12.88 -0.87 -17.22
N ASN A 345 11.75 -0.16 -17.12
CA ASN A 345 11.18 0.31 -15.87
C ASN A 345 9.65 0.29 -15.92
N PHE A 346 8.99 -0.11 -14.83
CA PHE A 346 7.55 0.00 -14.64
C PHE A 346 7.15 1.45 -14.37
N LYS A 347 5.99 1.83 -14.92
CA LYS A 347 5.32 3.08 -14.54
C LYS A 347 4.73 2.91 -13.14
N SER A 348 4.67 4.01 -12.40
CA SER A 348 4.09 4.05 -11.06
C SER A 348 3.04 5.15 -10.98
N THR A 349 1.97 4.90 -10.23
CA THR A 349 0.95 5.89 -9.91
C THR A 349 1.49 6.93 -8.91
N ALA A 350 0.77 8.04 -8.70
CA ALA A 350 1.10 9.03 -7.68
C ALA A 350 1.13 8.47 -6.24
N SER A 351 0.50 7.31 -6.02
CA SER A 351 0.50 6.58 -4.75
C SER A 351 1.68 5.60 -4.59
N GLY A 352 2.58 5.52 -5.58
CA GLY A 352 3.74 4.63 -5.57
C GLY A 352 3.47 3.18 -5.98
N LYS A 353 2.24 2.85 -6.37
CA LYS A 353 1.87 1.51 -6.91
C LYS A 353 2.28 1.37 -8.37
N THR A 354 2.62 0.16 -8.81
CA THR A 354 2.82 -0.18 -10.23
C THR A 354 1.57 0.13 -11.05
N ASP A 355 1.72 0.92 -12.10
CA ASP A 355 0.67 1.22 -13.07
C ASP A 355 0.75 0.20 -14.23
N LYS A 356 -0.01 -0.90 -14.10
CA LYS A 356 -0.03 -2.01 -15.06
C LYS A 356 -0.49 -1.55 -16.46
N ALA A 357 -1.48 -0.64 -16.52
CA ALA A 357 -2.06 -0.19 -17.78
C ALA A 357 -1.09 0.74 -18.55
N ALA A 358 -0.52 1.74 -17.87
CA ALA A 358 0.48 2.63 -18.47
C ALA A 358 1.74 1.85 -18.88
N THR A 359 2.14 0.84 -18.09
CA THR A 359 3.27 -0.03 -18.43
C THR A 359 3.00 -0.88 -19.68
N LEU A 360 1.78 -1.42 -19.84
CA LEU A 360 1.38 -2.14 -21.05
C LEU A 360 1.32 -1.24 -22.28
N GLN A 361 0.80 -0.02 -22.16
CA GLN A 361 0.78 0.94 -23.27
C GLN A 361 2.20 1.29 -23.74
N GLN A 362 3.14 1.44 -22.80
CA GLN A 362 4.55 1.66 -23.13
C GLN A 362 5.13 0.50 -23.95
N LEU A 363 4.77 -0.75 -23.64
CA LEU A 363 5.23 -1.93 -24.37
C LEU A 363 4.65 -2.03 -25.79
N GLN A 364 3.48 -1.45 -26.04
CA GLN A 364 2.85 -1.42 -27.37
C GLN A 364 3.44 -0.34 -28.29
N GLN A 365 4.17 0.62 -27.74
CA GLN A 365 4.82 1.72 -28.47
C GLN A 365 6.30 1.45 -28.77
N GLN A 366 6.82 0.31 -28.30
CA GLN A 366 8.14 -0.22 -28.62
C GLN A 366 8.03 -1.22 -29.75
#